data_AF-A0A7V5K4W0-F1
#
_entry.id   AF-A0A7V5K4W0-F1
#
_cell.length_a   1.000
_cell.length_b   1.000
_cell.length_c   1.000
_cell.angle_alpha   90.00
_cell.angle_beta   90.00
_cell.angle_gamma   90.00
#
_symmetry.space_group_name_H-M   'P 1'
#
loop_
_entity.id
_entity.type
_entity.pdbx_description
1 polymer ?
#
loop_
_entity_poly.entity_id
_entity_poly.type
_entity_poly.pdbx_seq_one_letter_code
_entity_poly.pdbx_strand_id
1 'polypeptide(L)' 'MRIGQIHLYTQALSQGERELTGVRVIQDLEAEIRKSVERSQEKRVVVVPEGPYVVPIYNGPGL' A
#
# COMPACT_ATOMS: atom_id res chain seq x y z
N MET A 1 15.57 -9.21 -6.36
CA MET A 1 14.17 -8.76 -6.41
C MET A 1 13.90 -7.90 -5.19
N ARG A 2 13.22 -6.75 -5.34
CA ARG A 2 12.82 -5.93 -4.18
C ARG A 2 11.38 -6.28 -3.83
N ILE A 3 11.18 -6.91 -2.67
CA ILE A 3 9.84 -7.31 -2.18
C ILE A 3 9.17 -6.06 -1.60
N GLY A 4 7.98 -5.73 -2.09
CA GLY A 4 7.14 -4.66 -1.54
C GLY A 4 6.40 -5.13 -0.29
N GLN A 5 6.16 -4.21 0.64
CA GLN A 5 5.28 -4.47 1.79
C GLN A 5 3.86 -4.05 1.43
N ILE A 6 2.92 -5.00 1.49
CA ILE A 6 1.50 -4.75 1.20
C ILE A 6 0.73 -4.69 2.52
N HIS A 7 0.03 -3.60 2.75
CA HIS A 7 -0.83 -3.39 3.91
C HIS A 7 -2.28 -3.24 3.47
N LEU A 8 -3.20 -3.92 4.17
CA LEU A 8 -4.63 -3.94 3.87
C LEU A 8 -5.41 -3.28 5.00
N TYR A 9 -6.13 -2.20 4.70
CA TYR A 9 -7.07 -1.58 5.63
C TYR A 9 -8.49 -2.05 5.27
N THR A 10 -9.14 -2.82 6.15
CA THR A 10 -10.49 -3.32 5.93
C THR A 10 -11.20 -3.72 7.23
N GLN A 11 -12.52 -3.53 7.25
CA GLN A 11 -13.43 -4.02 8.30
C GLN A 11 -14.22 -5.25 7.86
N ALA A 12 -14.13 -5.65 6.58
CA ALA A 12 -14.99 -6.67 5.98
C ALA A 12 -14.47 -8.11 6.10
N LEU A 13 -13.41 -8.35 6.88
CA LEU A 13 -12.82 -9.67 7.08
C LEU A 13 -13.00 -10.12 8.53
N SER A 14 -13.41 -11.37 8.70
CA SER A 14 -13.30 -12.11 9.96
C SER A 14 -11.84 -12.29 10.36
N GLN A 15 -11.59 -12.70 11.61
CA GLN A 15 -10.23 -12.96 12.07
C GLN A 15 -9.54 -14.05 11.25
N GLY A 16 -10.22 -15.17 10.99
CA GLY A 16 -9.67 -16.26 10.19
C GLY A 16 -9.33 -15.84 8.77
N GLU A 17 -10.16 -15.00 8.13
CA GLU A 17 -9.88 -14.50 6.79
C GLU A 17 -8.67 -13.56 6.76
N ARG A 18 -8.45 -12.76 7.81
CA ARG A 18 -7.27 -11.88 7.89
C ARG A 18 -5.96 -12.67 7.83
N GLU A 19 -5.91 -13.80 8.51
CA GLU A 19 -4.74 -14.69 8.56
C GLU A 19 -4.43 -15.33 7.20
N LEU A 20 -5.44 -15.54 6.36
CA LEU A 20 -5.30 -16.15 5.03
C LEU A 20 -4.86 -15.17 3.93
N THR A 21 -4.89 -13.86 4.17
CA THR A 21 -4.62 -12.85 3.12
C THR A 21 -3.16 -12.81 2.66
N GLY A 22 -2.21 -13.27 3.48
CA GLY A 22 -0.78 -13.17 3.20
C GLY A 22 -0.23 -11.73 3.18
N VAL A 23 -1.02 -10.74 3.60
CA VAL A 23 -0.63 -9.34 3.70
C VAL A 23 -0.87 -8.81 5.11
N ARG A 24 -0.28 -7.67 5.45
CA ARG A 24 -0.46 -7.10 6.79
C ARG A 24 -1.78 -6.36 6.88
N VAL A 25 -2.73 -6.89 7.63
CA VAL A 25 -3.98 -6.18 7.91
C VAL A 25 -3.75 -5.11 8.97
N ILE A 26 -4.19 -3.88 8.71
CA ILE A 26 -4.01 -2.72 9.58
C ILE A 26 -5.34 -2.11 10.00
N GLN A 27 -5.33 -1.35 11.08
CA GLN A 27 -6.52 -0.68 11.64
C GLN A 27 -6.41 0.85 11.66
N ASP A 28 -5.24 1.39 11.32
CA ASP A 28 -4.99 2.84 11.26
C ASP A 28 -4.21 3.14 10.00
N LEU A 29 -4.90 3.70 9.00
CA LEU A 29 -4.33 4.04 7.71
C LEU A 29 -3.31 5.19 7.83
N GLU A 30 -3.60 6.21 8.64
CA GLU A 30 -2.76 7.39 8.76
C GLU A 30 -1.43 7.05 9.44
N ALA A 31 -1.49 6.33 10.57
CA ALA A 31 -0.29 5.90 11.26
C ALA A 31 0.60 5.02 10.37
N GLU A 32 0.00 4.16 9.55
CA GLU A 32 0.78 3.26 8.70
C GLU A 32 1.39 3.96 7.47
N ILE A 33 0.68 4.95 6.89
CA ILE A 33 1.26 5.83 5.85
C ILE A 33 2.46 6.59 6.42
N ARG A 34 2.33 7.19 7.61
CA ARG A 34 3.42 7.91 8.28
C ARG A 34 4.66 7.02 8.47
N LYS A 35 4.48 5.81 9.02
CA LYS A 35 5.56 4.81 9.16
C LYS A 35 6.18 4.42 7.82
N SER A 36 5.38 4.36 6.75
CA SER A 36 5.88 4.04 5.41
C SER A 36 6.78 5.14 4.85
N VAL A 37 6.38 6.41 4.99
CA VAL A 37 7.18 7.58 4.60
C VAL A 37 8.48 7.62 5.41
N GLU A 38 8.41 7.43 6.73
CA GLU A 38 9.60 7.37 7.60
C GLU A 38 10.55 6.24 7.21
N ARG A 39 10.03 5.03 6.96
CA ARG A 39 10.85 3.87 6.57
C ARG A 39 11.49 4.04 5.18
N SER A 40 10.77 4.60 4.23
CA SER A 40 11.24 4.75 2.85
C SER A 40 12.16 5.95 2.65
N GLN A 41 12.16 6.91 3.58
CA GLN A 41 12.85 8.20 3.47
C GLN A 41 12.41 9.00 2.22
N GLU A 42 11.24 8.70 1.67
CA GLU A 42 10.67 9.34 0.49
C GLU A 42 9.38 10.06 0.89
N LYS A 43 9.31 11.35 0.58
CA LYS A 43 8.16 12.21 0.94
C LYS A 43 7.08 12.20 -0.14
N ARG A 44 7.40 11.75 -1.36
CA ARG A 44 6.44 11.64 -2.46
C ARG A 44 5.56 10.41 -2.26
N VAL A 45 4.26 10.64 -2.15
CA VAL A 45 3.25 9.59 -2.08
C VAL A 45 2.37 9.68 -3.32
N VAL A 46 2.20 8.56 -4.01
CA VAL A 46 1.25 8.43 -5.11
C VAL A 46 -0.05 7.88 -4.55
N VAL A 47 -1.16 8.58 -4.83
CA VAL A 47 -2.50 8.14 -4.47
C VAL A 47 -3.23 7.73 -5.74
N VAL A 48 -3.79 6.51 -5.74
CA VAL A 48 -4.53 5.94 -6.87
C VAL A 48 -5.93 5.57 -6.38
N PRO A 49 -6.92 6.49 -6.44
CA PRO A 49 -8.24 6.28 -5.81
C PRO A 49 -9.04 5.13 -6.41
N GLU A 50 -9.06 5.03 -7.74
CA GLU A 50 -9.80 4.04 -8.50
C GLU A 50 -8.88 2.91 -8.99
N GLY A 51 -8.05 2.38 -8.09
CA GLY A 51 -7.01 1.38 -8.37
C GLY A 51 -7.33 0.37 -9.48
N PRO A 52 -8.44 -0.40 -9.43
CA PRO A 52 -8.74 -1.42 -10.44
C PRO A 52 -9.11 -0.87 -11.82
N TYR A 53 -9.40 0.42 -11.94
CA TYR A 53 -9.86 1.06 -13.18
C TYR A 53 -8.78 1.89 -13.88
N VAL A 54 -7.56 1.95 -13.33
CA VAL A 54 -6.47 2.73 -13.90
C VAL A 54 -5.20 1.91 -14.07
N VAL A 55 -4.41 2.25 -15.08
CA VAL A 55 -3.11 1.63 -15.35
C VAL A 55 -2.02 2.69 -15.10
N PRO A 56 -1.22 2.57 -14.03
CA PRO A 56 -0.10 3.48 -13.81
C PRO A 56 0.97 3.30 -14.90
N ILE A 57 1.33 4.41 -15.56
CA ILE A 57 2.41 4.42 -16.56
C ILE A 57 3.61 5.15 -15.94
N TYR A 58 4.77 4.50 -15.93
CA TYR A 58 6.02 5.13 -15.53
C TYR A 58 6.68 5.77 -16.75
N ASN A 59 6.75 7.10 -16.75
CA ASN A 59 7.55 7.86 -17.70
C ASN A 59 8.82 8.31 -16.96
N GLY A 60 9.91 7.58 -17.15
CA GLY A 60 11.21 7.94 -16.58
C GLY A 60 11.78 9.23 -17.17
N PRO A 61 12.82 9.81 -16.58
CA PRO A 61 13.47 10.98 -17.14
C PRO A 61 14.10 10.64 -18.50
N GLY A 62 13.50 11.12 -19.59
CA GLY A 62 14.05 11.26 -20.95
C GLY A 62 14.55 9.99 -21.65
N LEU A 63 13.83 9.57 -22.70
CA LEU A 63 14.51 9.18 -23.95
C LEU A 63 14.94 10.45 -24.69
#